data_AF-A0A1W0E7J3-F1
#
_entry.id   AF-A0A1W0E7J3-F1
#
_cell.length_a   1.000
_cell.length_b   1.000
_cell.length_c   1.000
_cell.angle_alpha   90.00
_cell.angle_beta   90.00
_cell.angle_gamma   90.00
#
_symmetry.space_group_name_H-M   'P 1'
#
loop_
_entity.id
_entity.type
_entity.pdbx_description
1 polymer ?
#
loop_
_entity_poly.entity_id
_entity_poly.type
_entity_poly.pdbx_seq_one_letter_code
_entity_poly.pdbx_strand_id
1 'polypeptide(L)'
;MVKKMSECERFYKSLEMPFNYTIDKNLLKKKYFDVVKKNKHSTELINNAYNTLKDDYLRALSFKEHFFVNSDTNNLDKIKNSLLATESTIEFDKNLDDFLNLQEQILQNTQNKEKLKEIDQILTVEIEKCKNNYKNVSFLNKWSYLRKIQNILKEYL
;
A
#
# COMPACT_ATOMS: atom_id res chain seq x y z
N MET A 1 -2.25 29.13 -12.87
CA MET A 1 -2.46 27.67 -13.03
C MET A 1 -2.89 27.14 -11.67
N VAL A 2 -4.12 26.64 -11.51
CA VAL A 2 -4.60 26.14 -10.21
C VAL A 2 -4.01 24.75 -9.99
N LYS A 3 -3.14 24.60 -8.99
CA LYS A 3 -2.55 23.31 -8.62
C LYS A 3 -3.68 22.36 -8.20
N LYS A 4 -3.92 21.31 -8.98
CA LYS A 4 -4.97 20.33 -8.70
C LYS A 4 -4.53 19.50 -7.50
N MET A 5 -5.29 19.57 -6.41
CA MET A 5 -5.03 18.79 -5.20
C MET A 5 -5.19 17.30 -5.50
N SER A 6 -4.15 16.50 -5.22
CA SER A 6 -4.16 15.05 -5.38
C SER A 6 -5.15 14.38 -4.42
N GLU A 7 -5.56 13.14 -4.72
CA GLU A 7 -6.42 12.37 -3.82
C GLU A 7 -5.74 12.11 -2.47
N CYS A 8 -4.43 11.84 -2.48
CA CYS A 8 -3.64 11.70 -1.25
C CYS A 8 -3.77 12.93 -0.35
N GLU A 9 -3.52 14.14 -0.88
CA GLU A 9 -3.68 15.39 -0.12
C GLU A 9 -5.12 15.58 0.39
N ARG A 10 -6.13 15.17 -0.40
CA ARG A 10 -7.53 15.19 0.03
C ARG A 10 -7.76 14.30 1.24
N PHE A 11 -7.19 13.10 1.29
CA PHE A 11 -7.31 12.19 2.43
C PHE A 11 -6.73 12.81 3.71
N TYR A 12 -5.50 13.33 3.65
CA TYR A 12 -4.88 14.01 4.79
C TYR A 12 -5.70 15.20 5.27
N LYS A 13 -6.18 16.04 4.34
CA LYS A 13 -7.00 17.21 4.66
C LYS A 13 -8.35 16.81 5.28
N SER A 14 -9.00 15.78 4.75
CA SER A 14 -10.31 15.32 5.23
C SER A 14 -10.28 14.78 6.66
N LEU A 15 -9.13 14.24 7.09
CA LEU A 15 -8.91 13.74 8.44
C LEU A 15 -8.18 14.74 9.34
N GLU A 16 -7.98 15.99 8.89
CA GLU A 16 -7.25 17.02 9.62
C GLU A 16 -5.87 16.52 10.11
N MET A 17 -5.17 15.75 9.25
CA MET A 17 -3.86 15.14 9.50
C MET A 17 -2.73 15.89 8.78
N PRO A 18 -1.52 15.99 9.37
CA PRO A 18 -0.36 16.56 8.68
C PRO A 18 0.05 15.67 7.50
N PHE A 19 0.39 16.28 6.36
CA PHE A 19 0.81 15.57 5.16
C PHE A 19 2.22 14.97 5.33
N ASN A 20 2.29 13.76 5.87
CA ASN A 20 3.52 13.01 6.10
C ASN A 20 3.28 11.52 5.87
N TYR A 21 4.22 10.83 5.21
CA TYR A 21 4.16 9.39 5.00
C TYR A 21 4.20 8.62 6.31
N THR A 22 5.02 9.04 7.27
CA THR A 22 5.01 8.44 8.61
C THR A 22 3.84 9.01 9.39
N ILE A 23 2.98 8.13 9.90
CA ILE A 23 1.79 8.54 10.64
C ILE A 23 1.75 7.88 12.02
N ASP A 24 1.22 8.60 12.99
CA ASP A 24 0.76 8.02 14.24
C ASP A 24 -0.63 7.39 14.02
N LYS A 25 -0.71 6.06 14.11
CA LYS A 25 -1.95 5.29 13.89
C LYS A 25 -3.00 5.55 14.99
N ASN A 26 -2.58 5.89 16.21
CA ASN A 26 -3.50 6.25 17.30
C ASN A 26 -4.10 7.63 17.05
N LEU A 27 -3.28 8.59 16.64
CA LEU A 27 -3.76 9.91 16.24
C LEU A 27 -4.71 9.84 15.04
N LEU A 28 -4.36 9.04 14.01
CA LEU A 28 -5.23 8.81 12.85
C LEU A 28 -6.61 8.28 13.28
N LYS A 29 -6.64 7.27 14.15
CA LYS A 29 -7.90 6.70 14.68
C LYS A 29 -8.71 7.73 15.46
N LYS A 30 -8.07 8.53 16.31
CA LYS A 30 -8.73 9.62 17.05
C LYS A 30 -9.38 10.63 16.08
N LYS A 31 -8.61 11.09 15.09
CA LYS A 31 -9.06 12.05 14.08
C LYS A 31 -10.21 11.54 13.23
N TYR A 32 -10.19 10.26 12.84
CA TYR A 32 -11.32 9.62 12.17
C TYR A 32 -12.62 9.76 12.97
N PHE A 33 -12.62 9.38 14.25
CA PHE A 33 -13.83 9.48 15.08
C PHE A 33 -14.26 10.93 15.31
N ASP A 34 -13.31 11.86 15.49
CA ASP A 34 -13.62 13.28 15.65
C ASP A 34 -14.30 13.87 14.40
N VAL A 35 -13.85 13.50 13.21
CA VAL A 35 -14.42 13.99 11.95
C VAL A 35 -15.78 13.35 11.67
N VAL A 36 -15.94 12.04 11.89
CA VAL A 36 -17.22 11.33 11.74
C VAL A 36 -18.29 11.96 12.64
N LYS A 37 -17.97 12.25 13.90
CA LYS A 37 -18.90 12.92 14.83
C LYS A 37 -19.33 14.31 14.39
N LYS A 38 -18.42 15.07 13.76
CA LYS A 38 -18.72 16.43 13.28
C LYS A 38 -19.50 16.45 11.96
N ASN A 39 -19.62 15.31 11.27
CA ASN A 39 -20.30 15.14 9.97
C ASN A 39 -19.90 16.20 8.91
N LYS A 40 -18.62 16.60 8.90
CA LYS A 40 -18.09 17.68 8.03
C LYS A 40 -17.90 17.26 6.56
N HIS A 41 -17.83 15.96 6.30
CA HIS A 41 -17.47 15.37 5.01
C HIS A 41 -18.34 14.14 4.75
N SER A 42 -18.40 13.67 3.49
CA SER A 42 -19.11 12.43 3.20
C SER A 42 -18.47 11.25 3.94
N THR A 43 -19.30 10.40 4.54
CA THR A 43 -18.86 9.20 5.27
C THR A 43 -17.96 8.31 4.43
N GLU A 44 -18.26 8.19 3.13
CA GLU A 44 -17.45 7.44 2.18
C GLU A 44 -16.02 8.00 2.04
N LEU A 45 -15.86 9.32 1.86
CA LEU A 45 -14.54 9.96 1.76
C LEU A 45 -13.73 9.72 3.02
N ILE A 46 -14.35 9.85 4.20
CA ILE A 46 -13.68 9.68 5.49
C ILE A 46 -13.26 8.23 5.73
N ASN A 47 -14.12 7.26 5.38
CA ASN A 47 -13.79 5.85 5.46
C ASN A 47 -12.65 5.48 4.50
N ASN A 48 -12.71 5.97 3.25
CA ASN A 48 -11.66 5.72 2.26
C ASN A 48 -10.33 6.35 2.70
N ALA A 49 -10.35 7.60 3.19
CA ALA A 49 -9.18 8.26 3.74
C ALA A 49 -8.58 7.47 4.91
N TYR A 50 -9.41 7.02 5.85
CA TYR A 50 -8.93 6.27 7.01
C TYR A 50 -8.30 4.93 6.61
N ASN A 51 -8.97 4.17 5.74
CA ASN A 51 -8.47 2.88 5.28
C ASN A 51 -7.15 3.01 4.50
N THR A 52 -7.07 3.97 3.58
CA THR A 52 -5.85 4.23 2.81
C THR A 52 -4.71 4.69 3.71
N LEU A 53 -4.95 5.64 4.62
CA LEU A 53 -3.87 6.14 5.48
C LEU A 53 -3.45 5.13 6.54
N LYS A 54 -4.34 4.24 7.01
CA LYS A 54 -4.02 3.23 8.02
C LYS A 54 -3.09 2.14 7.48
N ASP A 55 -3.24 1.77 6.22
CA ASP A 55 -2.46 0.73 5.54
C ASP A 55 -1.20 1.35 4.91
N ASP A 56 -0.02 0.87 5.33
CA ASP A 56 1.25 1.48 4.90
C ASP A 56 1.46 1.37 3.39
N TYR A 57 0.97 0.29 2.75
CA TYR A 57 1.11 0.08 1.31
C TYR A 57 0.13 0.94 0.53
N LEU A 58 -1.14 1.01 0.94
CA LEU A 58 -2.12 1.90 0.29
C LEU A 58 -1.70 3.36 0.42
N ARG A 59 -1.17 3.75 1.59
CA ARG A 59 -0.57 5.07 1.79
C ARG A 59 0.62 5.29 0.86
N ALA A 60 1.51 4.31 0.70
CA ALA A 60 2.62 4.42 -0.23
C ALA A 60 2.17 4.61 -1.68
N LEU A 61 1.12 3.87 -2.11
CA LEU A 61 0.51 4.03 -3.43
C LEU A 61 -0.11 5.43 -3.61
N SER A 62 -0.80 5.96 -2.60
CA SER A 62 -1.38 7.30 -2.69
C SER A 62 -0.30 8.39 -2.76
N PHE A 63 0.83 8.21 -2.07
CA PHE A 63 2.00 9.09 -2.21
C PHE A 63 2.63 9.02 -3.59
N LYS A 64 2.74 7.82 -4.17
CA LYS A 64 3.23 7.62 -5.54
C LYS A 64 2.39 8.47 -6.50
N GLU A 65 1.07 8.32 -6.47
CA GLU A 65 0.15 9.12 -7.30
C GLU A 65 0.35 10.63 -7.10
N HIS A 66 0.46 11.09 -5.85
CA HIS A 66 0.71 12.51 -5.54
C HIS A 66 2.00 13.05 -6.19
N PHE A 67 3.10 12.30 -6.14
CA PHE A 67 4.36 12.72 -6.78
C PHE A 67 4.23 12.76 -8.29
N PHE A 68 3.49 11.83 -8.90
CA PHE A 68 3.27 11.82 -10.35
C PHE A 68 2.31 12.92 -10.82
N VAL A 69 1.23 13.20 -10.09
CA VAL A 69 0.27 14.27 -10.41
C VAL A 69 0.91 15.66 -10.33
N ASN A 70 1.91 15.82 -9.48
CA ASN A 70 2.67 17.07 -9.34
C ASN A 70 3.96 17.12 -10.16
N SER A 71 4.28 16.05 -10.89
CA SER A 71 5.32 16.07 -11.91
C SER A 71 4.70 16.52 -13.24
N ASP A 72 5.34 17.47 -13.94
CA ASP A 72 4.86 18.10 -15.19
C ASP A 72 4.71 17.15 -16.41
N THR A 73 4.53 15.84 -16.18
CA THR A 73 4.33 14.88 -17.25
C THR A 73 2.84 14.76 -17.58
N ASN A 74 2.45 15.25 -18.76
CA ASN A 74 1.12 15.18 -19.40
C ASN A 74 0.58 13.75 -19.66
N ASN A 75 0.85 12.77 -18.80
CA ASN A 75 0.59 11.35 -19.02
C ASN A 75 -0.35 10.72 -17.96
N LEU A 76 -1.36 11.47 -17.52
CA LEU A 76 -2.37 11.00 -16.56
C LEU A 76 -3.07 9.69 -17.00
N ASP A 77 -3.28 9.51 -18.31
CA ASP A 77 -3.94 8.31 -18.87
C ASP A 77 -3.01 7.09 -18.93
N LYS A 78 -1.70 7.26 -19.12
CA LYS A 78 -0.71 6.18 -18.97
C LYS A 78 -0.57 5.74 -17.51
N ILE A 79 -0.78 6.65 -16.56
CA ILE A 79 -0.59 6.40 -15.12
C ILE A 79 -1.81 5.73 -14.49
N LYS A 80 -3.04 6.11 -14.86
CA LYS A 80 -4.24 5.36 -14.47
C LYS A 80 -4.18 3.93 -14.97
N ASN A 81 -3.74 3.75 -16.21
CA ASN A 81 -3.48 2.42 -16.75
C ASN A 81 -2.33 1.72 -16.01
N SER A 82 -1.30 2.39 -15.50
CA SER A 82 -0.24 1.77 -14.66
C SER A 82 -0.69 1.39 -13.25
N LEU A 83 -1.59 2.18 -12.63
CA LEU A 83 -2.19 1.90 -11.33
C LEU A 83 -3.22 0.76 -11.40
N LEU A 84 -3.91 0.61 -12.53
CA LEU A 84 -4.79 -0.54 -12.82
C LEU A 84 -4.02 -1.74 -13.42
N ALA A 85 -2.92 -1.50 -14.13
CA ALA A 85 -2.05 -2.54 -14.71
C ALA A 85 -1.15 -3.24 -13.69
N THR A 86 -1.33 -2.97 -12.38
CA THR A 86 -0.93 -3.96 -11.37
C THR A 86 -1.63 -5.31 -11.57
N GLU A 87 -2.66 -5.38 -12.41
CA GLU A 87 -3.26 -6.63 -12.88
C GLU A 87 -2.73 -7.13 -14.24
N SER A 88 -1.98 -6.37 -15.05
CA SER A 88 -1.78 -6.79 -16.45
C SER A 88 -0.58 -6.31 -17.25
N THR A 89 0.45 -5.60 -16.74
CA THR A 89 1.61 -5.32 -17.61
C THR A 89 2.99 -5.26 -16.92
N ILE A 90 3.67 -6.40 -16.95
CA ILE A 90 5.07 -6.58 -17.42
C ILE A 90 6.10 -5.56 -16.87
N GLU A 91 6.34 -5.60 -15.56
CA GLU A 91 7.71 -5.55 -15.02
C GLU A 91 7.97 -6.89 -14.30
N PHE A 92 7.70 -7.96 -15.05
CA PHE A 92 8.21 -9.30 -14.79
C PHE A 92 9.71 -9.24 -15.00
N ASP A 93 10.57 -9.41 -13.98
CA ASP A 93 11.86 -10.11 -14.25
C ASP A 93 12.86 -10.38 -13.10
N LYS A 94 12.58 -10.12 -11.82
CA LYS A 94 13.47 -10.65 -10.75
C LYS A 94 12.77 -11.18 -9.52
N ASN A 95 11.63 -10.59 -9.16
CA ASN A 95 10.90 -10.99 -7.95
C ASN A 95 9.91 -12.13 -8.17
N LEU A 96 9.67 -12.57 -9.42
CA LEU A 96 8.69 -13.62 -9.71
C LEU A 96 9.17 -14.99 -9.26
N ASP A 97 10.42 -15.35 -9.55
CA ASP A 97 10.98 -16.64 -9.13
C ASP A 97 11.00 -16.74 -7.60
N ASP A 98 11.40 -15.66 -6.92
CA ASP A 98 11.32 -15.55 -5.47
C ASP A 98 9.88 -15.71 -4.95
N PHE A 99 8.91 -15.11 -5.65
CA PHE A 99 7.49 -15.22 -5.32
C PHE A 99 6.97 -16.65 -5.47
N LEU A 100 7.24 -17.29 -6.61
CA LEU A 100 6.80 -18.66 -6.90
C LEU A 100 7.45 -19.66 -5.93
N ASN A 101 8.74 -19.50 -5.65
CA ASN A 101 9.45 -20.35 -4.70
C ASN A 101 8.88 -20.22 -3.28
N LEU A 102 8.61 -18.99 -2.80
CA LEU A 102 7.97 -18.79 -1.51
C LEU A 102 6.56 -19.39 -1.47
N GLN A 103 5.77 -19.22 -2.53
CA GLN A 103 4.44 -19.82 -2.62
C GLN A 103 4.50 -21.35 -2.59
N GLU A 104 5.42 -21.95 -3.35
CA GLU A 104 5.64 -23.39 -3.35
C GLU A 104 6.06 -23.90 -1.97
N GLN A 105 6.97 -23.21 -1.29
CA GLN A 105 7.38 -23.56 0.08
C GLN A 105 6.19 -23.54 1.05
N ILE A 106 5.28 -22.57 0.94
CA ILE A 106 4.07 -22.53 1.76
C ILE A 106 3.19 -23.75 1.49
N LEU A 107 2.94 -24.07 0.21
CA LEU A 107 2.09 -25.19 -0.19
C LEU A 107 2.68 -26.55 0.23
N GLN A 108 4.00 -26.71 0.16
CA GLN A 108 4.70 -27.92 0.61
C GLN A 108 4.70 -28.07 2.14
N ASN A 109 4.52 -26.97 2.89
CA ASN A 109 4.63 -26.93 4.35
C ASN A 109 3.31 -26.58 5.06
N THR A 110 2.16 -26.79 4.41
CA THR A 110 0.84 -26.43 4.97
C THR A 110 0.54 -27.03 6.34
N GLN A 111 1.16 -28.16 6.70
CA GLN A 111 1.02 -28.79 8.02
C GLN A 111 2.17 -28.45 8.99
N ASN A 112 3.25 -27.82 8.51
CA ASN A 112 4.42 -27.49 9.30
C ASN A 112 4.38 -26.04 9.79
N LYS A 113 3.70 -25.81 10.92
CA LYS A 113 3.50 -24.48 11.51
C LYS A 113 4.79 -23.73 11.82
N GLU A 114 5.86 -24.43 12.20
CA GLU A 114 7.15 -23.79 12.47
C GLU A 114 7.74 -23.22 11.19
N LYS A 115 7.72 -24.00 10.10
CA LYS A 115 8.19 -23.53 8.80
C LYS A 115 7.37 -22.37 8.26
N LEU A 116 6.05 -22.41 8.42
CA LEU A 116 5.17 -21.31 8.03
C LEU A 116 5.48 -20.03 8.83
N LYS A 117 5.83 -20.13 10.11
CA LYS A 117 6.27 -18.98 10.92
C LYS A 117 7.61 -18.41 10.46
N GLU A 118 8.58 -19.25 10.08
CA GLU A 118 9.84 -18.80 9.48
C GLU A 118 9.58 -18.00 8.20
N ILE A 119 8.69 -18.49 7.34
CA ILE A 119 8.30 -17.80 6.11
C ILE A 119 7.65 -16.45 6.44
N ASP A 120 6.76 -16.37 7.44
CA ASP A 120 6.15 -15.09 7.85
C ASP A 120 7.19 -14.07 8.35
N GLN A 121 8.22 -14.53 9.06
CA GLN A 121 9.33 -13.67 9.48
C GLN A 121 10.13 -13.14 8.29
N ILE A 122 10.44 -13.99 7.30
CA ILE A 122 11.10 -13.58 6.05
C ILE A 122 10.26 -12.53 5.32
N LEU A 123 8.96 -12.78 5.15
CA LEU A 123 8.03 -11.84 4.51
C LEU A 123 7.98 -10.51 5.26
N THR A 124 7.94 -10.55 6.59
CA THR A 124 7.93 -9.34 7.44
C THR A 124 9.18 -8.49 7.21
N VAL A 125 10.37 -9.10 7.20
CA VAL A 125 11.64 -8.39 6.94
C VAL A 125 11.65 -7.77 5.55
N GLU A 126 11.22 -8.50 4.52
CA GLU A 126 11.19 -7.99 3.15
C GLU A 126 10.15 -6.87 2.96
N ILE A 127 9.01 -6.96 3.64
CA ILE A 127 7.99 -5.89 3.66
C ILE A 127 8.55 -4.62 4.32
N GLU A 128 9.28 -4.74 5.43
CA GLU A 128 9.93 -3.58 6.07
C GLU A 128 10.97 -2.93 5.15
N LYS A 129 11.75 -3.72 4.39
CA LYS A 129 12.64 -3.17 3.35
C LYS A 129 11.85 -2.38 2.30
N CYS A 130 10.69 -2.88 1.88
CA CYS A 130 9.84 -2.17 0.93
C CYS A 130 9.27 -0.87 1.51
N LYS A 131 8.83 -0.87 2.78
CA LYS A 131 8.35 0.32 3.49
C LYS A 131 9.40 1.43 3.54
N ASN A 132 10.65 1.08 3.81
CA ASN A 132 11.76 2.03 3.87
C ASN A 132 12.14 2.59 2.48
N ASN A 133 11.79 1.87 1.42
CA ASN A 133 12.08 2.24 0.03
C ASN A 133 10.82 2.57 -0.79
N TYR A 134 9.72 2.96 -0.12
CA TYR A 134 8.40 3.11 -0.72
C TYR A 134 8.31 4.11 -1.89
N LYS A 135 9.29 5.00 -2.03
CA LYS A 135 9.38 5.95 -3.16
C LYS A 135 9.84 5.28 -4.47
N ASN A 136 10.47 4.11 -4.38
CA ASN A 136 10.97 3.37 -5.53
C ASN A 136 9.88 2.42 -6.06
N VAL A 137 9.57 2.53 -7.34
CA VAL A 137 8.53 1.74 -8.02
C VAL A 137 8.80 0.24 -7.94
N SER A 138 10.07 -0.19 -8.06
CA SER A 138 10.43 -1.61 -7.97
C SER A 138 10.09 -2.19 -6.59
N PHE A 139 10.33 -1.43 -5.51
CA PHE A 139 9.97 -1.85 -4.15
C PHE A 139 8.46 -1.85 -3.92
N LEU A 140 7.70 -0.93 -4.51
CA LEU A 140 6.23 -0.96 -4.45
C LEU A 140 5.66 -2.19 -5.18
N ASN A 141 6.21 -2.52 -6.35
CA ASN A 141 5.83 -3.72 -7.09
C ASN A 141 6.15 -4.97 -6.27
N LYS A 142 7.37 -5.08 -5.72
CA LYS A 142 7.76 -6.16 -4.80
C LYS A 142 6.82 -6.28 -3.60
N TRP A 143 6.47 -5.16 -2.97
CA TRP A 143 5.58 -5.13 -1.81
C TRP A 143 4.18 -5.69 -2.14
N SER A 144 3.65 -5.38 -3.32
CA SER A 144 2.37 -5.95 -3.79
C SER A 144 2.40 -7.48 -3.78
N TYR A 145 3.46 -8.07 -4.34
CA TYR A 145 3.65 -9.53 -4.36
C TYR A 145 3.80 -10.11 -2.96
N LEU A 146 4.65 -9.52 -2.11
CA LEU A 146 4.84 -10.00 -0.73
C LEU A 146 3.55 -9.98 0.09
N ARG A 147 2.68 -8.97 -0.11
CA ARG A 147 1.35 -8.94 0.53
C ARG A 147 0.45 -10.07 0.08
N LYS A 148 0.47 -10.42 -1.22
CA LYS A 148 -0.28 -11.55 -1.75
C LYS A 148 0.18 -12.86 -1.11
N ILE A 149 1.50 -13.09 -1.02
CA ILE A 149 2.06 -14.27 -0.33
C ILE A 149 1.65 -14.29 1.13
N GLN A 150 1.76 -13.15 1.83
CA GLN A 150 1.42 -13.08 3.25
C GLN A 150 -0.07 -13.37 3.50
N ASN A 151 -0.94 -12.99 2.57
CA ASN A 151 -2.36 -13.36 2.65
C ASN A 151 -2.56 -14.87 2.47
N ILE A 152 -1.92 -15.49 1.48
CA ILE A 152 -1.94 -16.96 1.30
C ILE A 152 -1.43 -17.65 2.56
N LEU A 153 -0.29 -17.22 3.10
CA LEU A 153 0.32 -17.80 4.30
C LEU A 153 -0.63 -17.78 5.51
N LYS A 154 -1.39 -16.70 5.69
CA LYS A 154 -2.36 -16.57 6.79
C LYS A 154 -3.51 -17.57 6.72
N GLU A 155 -3.78 -18.16 5.56
CA GLU A 155 -4.78 -19.23 5.43
C GLU A 155 -4.31 -20.53 6.10
N TYR A 156 -3.00 -20.69 6.34
CA TYR A 156 -2.37 -21.92 6.85
C TYR A 156 -1.75 -21.79 8.25
N LEU A 157 -1.68 -20.58 8.83
CA LEU A 157 -1.14 -20.33 10.18
C LEU A 157 -2.20 -20.45 11.27
#